data_AF-A0A953WQA6-F1
#
_entry.id   AF-A0A953WQA6-F1
#
_cell.length_a   1.000
_cell.length_b   1.000
_cell.length_c   1.000
_cell.angle_alpha   90.00
_cell.angle_beta   90.00
_cell.angle_gamma   90.00
#
_symmetry.space_group_name_H-M   'P 1'
#
loop_
_entity.id
_entity.type
_entity.pdbx_description
1 polymer ?
#
loop_
_entity_poly.entity_id
_entity_poly.type
_entity_poly.pdbx_seq_one_letter_code
_entity_poly.pdbx_strand_id
1 'polypeptide(L)'
;MRKLGQDAKRIAALKAAVAPFSIGFHESGPDVDLVGDKPAIVFVEHLAERFATQSGQHGTIPDAEAFQSMIDEALDDVLRHELSLRLEGVLQPIRPYSMAQLAFLYDLIDRRCPLVFGVGPTGTGKTYLTVATVIN
;
A
#
# COMPACT_ATOMS: atom_id res chain seq x y z
N MET A 1 -0.54 14.22 -27.01
CA MET A 1 -0.12 15.19 -25.99
C MET A 1 -0.47 14.64 -24.61
N ARG A 2 0.52 14.10 -23.87
CA ARG A 2 0.36 13.78 -22.43
C ARG A 2 0.14 15.10 -21.69
N LYS A 3 -1.01 15.25 -21.00
CA LYS A 3 -1.28 16.46 -20.22
C LYS A 3 -0.54 16.31 -18.88
N LEU A 4 0.55 17.05 -18.69
CA LEU A 4 1.35 17.07 -17.45
C LEU A 4 0.52 17.10 -16.15
N GLY A 5 -0.65 17.75 -16.16
CA GLY A 5 -1.56 17.84 -15.01
C GLY A 5 -2.33 16.55 -14.67
N GLN A 6 -2.54 15.64 -15.63
CA GLN A 6 -3.13 14.32 -15.33
C GLN A 6 -2.12 13.41 -14.63
N ASP A 7 -0.86 13.45 -15.05
CA ASP A 7 0.20 12.62 -14.48
C ASP A 7 0.51 13.05 -13.03
N ALA A 8 0.53 14.37 -12.75
CA ALA A 8 0.69 14.88 -11.39
C ALA A 8 -0.43 14.43 -10.43
N LYS A 9 -1.69 14.40 -10.89
CA LYS A 9 -2.82 13.94 -10.08
C LYS A 9 -2.75 12.44 -9.78
N ARG A 10 -2.34 11.63 -10.75
CA ARG A 10 -2.18 10.18 -10.55
C ARG A 10 -1.04 9.88 -9.58
N ILE A 11 0.09 10.57 -9.70
CA ILE A 11 1.20 10.45 -8.74
C ILE A 11 0.75 10.85 -7.34
N ALA A 12 -0.03 11.94 -7.21
CA ALA A 12 -0.59 12.34 -5.92
C ALA A 12 -1.55 11.29 -5.33
N ALA A 13 -2.41 10.69 -6.16
CA ALA A 13 -3.30 9.61 -5.74
C ALA A 13 -2.52 8.37 -5.28
N LEU A 14 -1.47 7.98 -6.00
CA LEU A 14 -0.58 6.88 -5.59
C LEU A 14 0.09 7.15 -4.25
N LYS A 15 0.65 8.35 -4.06
CA LYS A 15 1.25 8.76 -2.79
C LYS A 15 0.24 8.75 -1.65
N ALA A 16 -0.99 9.18 -1.90
CA ALA A 16 -2.06 9.12 -0.90
C ALA A 16 -2.45 7.67 -0.56
N ALA A 17 -2.52 6.79 -1.54
CA ALA A 17 -2.88 5.38 -1.37
C ALA A 17 -1.86 4.61 -0.52
N VAL A 18 -0.56 4.92 -0.67
CA VAL A 18 0.50 4.26 0.10
C VAL A 18 0.75 4.88 1.47
N ALA A 19 0.17 6.05 1.79
CA ALA A 19 0.39 6.70 3.07
C ALA A 19 0.03 5.76 4.25
N PRO A 20 0.84 5.72 5.32
CA PRO A 20 1.94 6.64 5.66
C PRO A 20 3.31 6.28 5.05
N PHE A 21 3.39 5.25 4.22
CA PHE A 21 4.63 4.86 3.55
C PHE A 21 5.02 5.85 2.46
N SER A 22 6.32 5.96 2.22
CA SER A 22 6.91 6.85 1.23
C SER A 22 7.18 6.13 -0.08
N ILE A 23 6.91 6.80 -1.20
CA ILE A 23 7.29 6.35 -2.54
C ILE A 23 7.75 7.52 -3.41
N GLY A 24 8.79 7.26 -4.18
CA GLY A 24 9.39 8.13 -5.17
C GLY A 24 9.60 7.38 -6.48
N PHE A 25 9.59 8.14 -7.56
CA PHE A 25 9.81 7.65 -8.92
C PHE A 25 11.04 8.38 -9.45
N HIS A 26 12.05 7.65 -9.90
CA HIS A 26 13.22 8.20 -10.54
C HIS A 26 13.24 7.74 -12.00
N GLU A 27 13.24 8.70 -12.93
CA GLU A 27 13.34 8.38 -14.36
C GLU A 27 14.80 8.08 -14.70
N SER A 28 15.07 6.85 -15.13
CA SER A 28 16.41 6.39 -15.49
C SER A 28 16.38 5.86 -16.93
N GLY A 29 16.31 6.80 -17.89
CA GLY A 29 16.21 6.46 -19.32
C GLY A 29 14.84 5.87 -19.68
N PRO A 30 14.77 4.67 -20.30
CA PRO A 30 13.50 4.01 -20.59
C PRO A 30 12.84 3.39 -19.35
N ASP A 31 13.59 3.23 -18.27
CA ASP A 31 13.16 2.57 -17.04
C ASP A 31 12.74 3.58 -15.98
N VAL A 32 11.80 3.17 -15.11
CA VAL A 32 11.36 3.95 -13.95
C VAL A 32 11.78 3.18 -12.71
N ASP A 33 12.71 3.74 -11.96
CA ASP A 33 13.13 3.20 -10.68
C ASP A 33 12.16 3.63 -9.57
N LEU A 34 11.73 2.67 -8.76
CA LEU A 34 10.91 2.91 -7.57
C LEU A 34 11.81 3.00 -6.34
N VAL A 35 11.66 4.05 -5.55
CA VAL A 35 12.41 4.26 -4.31
C VAL A 35 11.45 4.58 -3.18
N GLY A 36 11.47 3.84 -2.09
CA GLY A 36 10.54 4.05 -0.99
C GLY A 36 10.53 2.92 0.02
N ASP A 37 9.52 2.94 0.88
CA ASP A 37 9.29 1.86 1.83
C ASP A 37 8.79 0.61 1.10
N LYS A 38 9.24 -0.56 1.55
CA LYS A 38 8.90 -1.85 0.92
C LYS A 38 7.39 -2.04 0.67
N PRO A 39 6.47 -1.75 1.61
CA PRO A 39 5.04 -1.87 1.35
C PRO A 39 4.53 -1.01 0.20
N ALA A 40 5.07 0.20 0.05
CA ALA A 40 4.69 1.11 -1.02
C ALA A 40 5.21 0.62 -2.38
N ILE A 41 6.45 0.11 -2.42
CA ILE A 41 7.04 -0.47 -3.63
C ILE A 41 6.20 -1.67 -4.09
N VAL A 42 5.94 -2.63 -3.20
CA VAL A 42 5.16 -3.84 -3.50
C VAL A 42 3.78 -3.48 -4.06
N PHE A 43 3.08 -2.52 -3.45
CA PHE A 43 1.80 -2.06 -3.96
C PHE A 43 1.89 -1.43 -5.35
N VAL A 44 2.89 -0.57 -5.59
CA VAL A 44 3.04 0.10 -6.90
C VAL A 44 3.43 -0.88 -7.99
N GLU A 45 4.29 -1.86 -7.71
CA GLU A 45 4.63 -2.94 -8.63
C GLU A 45 3.38 -3.77 -8.99
N HIS A 46 2.61 -4.21 -8.00
CA HIS A 46 1.37 -4.95 -8.21
C HIS A 46 0.36 -4.15 -9.06
N LEU A 47 0.19 -2.86 -8.77
CA LEU A 47 -0.70 -2.00 -9.53
C LEU A 47 -0.21 -1.82 -10.99
N ALA A 48 1.10 -1.72 -11.21
CA ALA A 48 1.69 -1.62 -12.54
C ALA A 48 1.47 -2.91 -13.35
N GLU A 49 1.63 -4.08 -12.73
CA GLU A 49 1.32 -5.38 -13.36
C GLU A 49 -0.17 -5.50 -13.73
N ARG A 50 -1.06 -5.08 -12.83
CA ARG A 50 -2.51 -5.03 -13.09
C ARG A 50 -2.84 -4.07 -14.24
N PHE A 51 -2.17 -2.91 -14.27
CA PHE A 51 -2.34 -1.96 -15.36
C PHE A 51 -1.86 -2.53 -16.70
N ALA A 52 -0.71 -3.20 -16.73
CA ALA A 52 -0.15 -3.80 -17.94
C ALA A 52 -1.05 -4.90 -18.51
N THR A 53 -1.61 -5.75 -17.65
CA THR A 53 -2.52 -6.83 -18.03
C THR A 53 -3.86 -6.31 -18.56
N GLN A 54 -4.41 -5.24 -17.97
CA GLN A 54 -5.66 -4.62 -18.44
C GLN A 54 -5.47 -3.73 -19.69
N SER A 55 -4.34 -3.03 -19.80
CA SER A 55 -4.06 -2.12 -20.91
C SER A 55 -3.66 -2.85 -22.19
N GLY A 56 -3.23 -4.11 -22.09
CA GLY A 56 -2.87 -4.98 -23.22
C GLY A 56 -3.99 -5.18 -24.25
N GLN A 57 -5.22 -4.74 -23.99
CA GLN A 57 -6.31 -4.80 -24.96
C GLN A 57 -6.52 -3.52 -25.78
N HIS A 58 -6.19 -2.30 -25.31
CA HIS A 58 -6.48 -1.06 -26.07
C HIS A 58 -5.51 0.13 -25.85
N GLY A 59 -4.48 0.02 -25.00
CA GLY A 59 -3.53 1.12 -24.77
C GLY A 59 -4.16 2.41 -24.20
N THR A 60 -5.41 2.33 -23.75
CA THR A 60 -6.17 3.46 -23.23
C THR A 60 -5.82 3.68 -21.78
N ILE A 61 -5.36 4.89 -21.46
CA ILE A 61 -5.14 5.28 -20.08
C ILE A 61 -6.52 5.42 -19.39
N PRO A 62 -6.77 4.76 -18.24
CA PRO A 62 -8.01 4.87 -17.49
C PRO A 62 -8.30 6.32 -17.14
N ASP A 63 -9.59 6.67 -17.13
CA ASP A 63 -10.02 7.92 -16.51
C ASP A 63 -9.76 7.90 -14.98
N ALA A 64 -10.07 9.02 -14.32
CA ALA A 64 -9.74 9.16 -12.90
C ALA A 64 -10.52 8.20 -12.00
N GLU A 65 -11.77 7.88 -12.34
CA GLU A 65 -12.62 7.01 -11.53
C GLU A 65 -12.21 5.55 -11.69
N ALA A 66 -11.97 5.11 -12.93
CA ALA A 66 -11.42 3.79 -13.21
C ALA A 66 -10.02 3.61 -12.60
N PHE A 67 -9.18 4.65 -12.62
CA PHE A 67 -7.86 4.61 -11.97
C PHE A 67 -7.97 4.49 -10.44
N GLN A 68 -8.91 5.21 -9.81
CA GLN A 68 -9.14 5.10 -8.37
C GLN A 68 -9.67 3.71 -7.98
N SER A 69 -10.64 3.17 -8.72
CA SER A 69 -11.13 1.79 -8.50
C SER A 69 -10.01 0.76 -8.64
N MET A 70 -9.11 0.95 -9.61
CA MET A 70 -7.95 0.08 -9.80
C MET A 70 -6.98 0.15 -8.61
N ILE A 71 -6.76 1.34 -8.06
CA ILE A 71 -5.98 1.54 -6.83
C ILE A 71 -6.63 0.78 -5.67
N ASP A 72 -7.94 0.96 -5.45
CA ASP A 72 -8.65 0.38 -4.32
C ASP A 72 -8.65 -1.16 -4.38
N GLU A 73 -8.87 -1.73 -5.57
CA GLU A 73 -8.81 -3.18 -5.80
C GLU A 73 -7.39 -3.73 -5.60
N ALA A 74 -6.38 -3.08 -6.17
CA ALA A 74 -4.98 -3.49 -6.01
C ALA A 74 -4.56 -3.42 -4.54
N LEU A 75 -5.03 -2.41 -3.81
CA LEU A 75 -4.70 -2.24 -2.41
C LEU A 75 -5.30 -3.35 -1.56
N ASP A 76 -6.56 -3.68 -1.78
CA ASP A 76 -7.24 -4.79 -1.09
C ASP A 76 -6.52 -6.13 -1.34
N ASP A 77 -6.13 -6.41 -2.58
CA ASP A 77 -5.43 -7.64 -2.96
C ASP A 77 -4.06 -7.75 -2.29
N VAL A 78 -3.22 -6.72 -2.44
CA VAL A 78 -1.87 -6.67 -1.89
C VAL A 78 -1.90 -6.79 -0.35
N LEU A 79 -2.82 -6.11 0.33
CA LEU A 79 -2.94 -6.19 1.79
C LEU A 79 -3.40 -7.57 2.28
N ARG A 80 -4.25 -8.27 1.53
CA ARG A 80 -4.73 -9.62 1.89
C ARG A 80 -3.70 -10.71 1.64
N HIS A 81 -2.84 -10.52 0.65
CA HIS A 81 -1.95 -11.56 0.14
C HIS A 81 -0.49 -11.24 0.45
N GLU A 82 0.07 -10.22 -0.19
CA GLU A 82 1.51 -9.95 -0.20
C GLU A 82 2.02 -9.24 1.06
N LEU A 83 1.20 -8.38 1.66
CA LEU A 83 1.52 -7.61 2.87
C LEU A 83 0.86 -8.20 4.12
N SER A 84 0.43 -9.47 4.05
CA SER A 84 -0.03 -10.19 5.23
C SER A 84 1.13 -10.51 6.18
N LEU A 85 0.88 -10.37 7.47
CA LEU A 85 1.88 -10.57 8.52
C LEU A 85 1.62 -11.88 9.24
N ARG A 86 2.63 -12.75 9.29
CA ARG A 86 2.61 -13.94 10.13
C ARG A 86 3.35 -13.64 11.42
N LEU A 87 2.59 -13.66 12.51
CA LEU A 87 3.10 -13.47 13.86
C LEU A 87 3.16 -14.82 14.58
N GLU A 88 4.18 -15.03 15.41
CA GLU A 88 4.23 -16.20 16.30
C GLU A 88 3.05 -16.13 17.29
N GLY A 89 2.55 -17.30 17.72
CA GLY A 89 1.38 -17.35 18.62
C GLY A 89 0.03 -16.98 17.99
N VAL A 90 -0.02 -16.41 16.79
CA VAL A 90 -1.26 -16.12 16.06
C VAL A 90 -1.53 -17.20 15.00
N LEU A 91 -2.65 -17.93 15.16
CA LEU A 91 -3.00 -19.06 14.29
C LEU A 91 -3.14 -18.71 12.80
N GLN A 92 -3.61 -17.50 12.48
CA GLN A 92 -3.83 -17.06 11.11
C GLN A 92 -3.01 -15.81 10.81
N PRO A 93 -2.51 -15.64 9.56
CA PRO A 93 -1.87 -14.40 9.17
C PRO A 93 -2.80 -13.20 9.38
N ILE A 94 -2.25 -12.13 9.95
CA ILE A 94 -2.94 -10.86 10.07
C ILE A 94 -2.95 -10.21 8.69
N ARG A 95 -4.15 -9.90 8.22
CA ARG A 95 -4.38 -9.17 6.97
C ARG A 95 -4.82 -7.75 7.34
N PRO A 96 -3.94 -6.74 7.20
CA PRO A 96 -4.34 -5.36 7.44
C PRO A 96 -5.44 -4.95 6.46
N TYR A 97 -6.33 -4.08 6.89
CA TYR A 97 -7.37 -3.49 6.02
C TYR A 97 -6.90 -2.17 5.37
N SER A 98 -5.77 -1.62 5.80
CA SER A 98 -5.20 -0.39 5.24
C SER A 98 -3.69 -0.31 5.45
N MET A 99 -3.03 0.55 4.66
CA MET A 99 -1.61 0.88 4.84
C MET A 99 -1.32 1.46 6.22
N ALA A 100 -2.23 2.25 6.79
CA ALA A 100 -2.09 2.77 8.14
C ALA A 100 -2.11 1.66 9.21
N GLN A 101 -2.92 0.62 9.05
CA GLN A 101 -2.89 -0.54 9.96
C GLN A 101 -1.60 -1.34 9.80
N LEU A 102 -1.12 -1.51 8.56
CA LEU A 102 0.15 -2.17 8.30
C LEU A 102 1.32 -1.42 8.95
N ALA A 103 1.37 -0.09 8.80
CA ALA A 103 2.37 0.75 9.45
C ALA A 103 2.32 0.64 10.98
N PHE A 104 1.11 0.69 11.55
CA PHE A 104 0.91 0.50 12.99
C PHE A 104 1.43 -0.87 13.46
N LEU A 105 1.22 -1.93 12.70
CA LEU A 105 1.78 -3.25 13.01
C LEU A 105 3.31 -3.27 12.94
N TYR A 106 3.91 -2.64 11.93
CA TYR A 106 5.37 -2.55 11.81
C TYR A 106 5.97 -1.82 13.03
N ASP A 107 5.37 -0.71 13.43
CA ASP A 107 5.81 0.05 14.61
C ASP A 107 5.65 -0.75 15.91
N LEU A 108 4.59 -1.55 16.05
CA LEU A 108 4.39 -2.40 17.23
C LEU A 108 5.41 -3.55 17.33
N ILE A 109 5.85 -4.08 16.18
CA ILE A 109 6.82 -5.19 16.12
C ILE A 109 8.26 -4.66 16.24
N ASP A 110 8.52 -3.42 15.81
CA ASP A 110 9.84 -2.81 15.88
C ASP A 110 10.21 -2.43 17.32
N ARG A 111 11.10 -3.23 17.93
CA ARG A 111 11.62 -3.01 19.28
C ARG A 111 12.37 -1.69 19.46
N ARG A 112 12.69 -0.98 18.38
CA ARG A 112 13.30 0.37 18.43
C ARG A 112 12.29 1.48 18.65
N CYS A 113 10.99 1.22 18.51
CA CYS A 113 9.94 2.19 18.80
C CYS A 113 9.50 2.06 20.27
N PRO A 114 9.94 2.96 21.18
CA PRO A 114 9.66 2.80 22.61
C PRO A 114 8.19 3.05 22.97
N LEU A 115 7.43 3.72 22.11
CA LEU A 115 6.05 4.10 22.34
C LEU A 115 5.29 4.27 21.01
N VAL A 116 4.16 3.57 20.87
CA VAL A 116 3.31 3.63 19.68
C VAL A 116 1.91 4.11 20.08
N PHE A 117 1.41 5.15 19.44
CA PHE A 117 0.04 5.62 19.61
C PHE A 117 -0.87 5.10 18.50
N GLY A 118 -1.80 4.23 18.84
CA GLY A 118 -2.87 3.81 17.92
C GLY A 118 -4.04 4.77 17.97
N VAL A 119 -4.13 5.72 17.04
CA VAL A 119 -5.26 6.65 16.93
C VAL A 119 -6.13 6.29 15.73
N GLY A 120 -7.44 6.14 15.94
CA GLY A 120 -8.38 5.90 14.85
C GLY A 120 -9.80 5.59 15.35
N PRO A 121 -10.80 5.56 14.45
CA PRO A 121 -12.20 5.30 14.80
C PRO A 121 -12.42 4.00 15.58
N THR A 122 -13.52 3.91 16.33
CA THR A 122 -13.92 2.66 16.98
C THR A 122 -14.10 1.54 15.95
N GLY A 123 -13.70 0.31 16.29
CA GLY A 123 -13.85 -0.85 15.40
C GLY A 123 -12.73 -1.06 14.37
N THR A 124 -11.74 -0.18 14.26
CA THR A 124 -10.61 -0.32 13.30
C THR A 124 -9.53 -1.31 13.73
N GLY A 125 -9.85 -2.28 14.58
CA GLY A 125 -8.94 -3.37 14.95
C GLY A 125 -7.77 -3.01 15.89
N LYS A 126 -7.59 -1.75 16.31
CA LYS A 126 -6.44 -1.32 17.15
C LYS A 126 -6.13 -2.26 18.31
N THR A 127 -7.11 -2.59 19.14
CA THR A 127 -6.94 -3.50 20.28
C THR A 127 -6.53 -4.89 19.85
N TYR A 128 -7.17 -5.44 18.81
CA TYR A 128 -6.84 -6.76 18.28
C TYR A 128 -5.39 -6.81 17.76
N LEU A 129 -4.98 -5.81 16.96
CA LEU A 129 -3.63 -5.73 16.40
C LEU A 129 -2.56 -5.62 17.50
N THR A 130 -2.82 -4.83 18.55
CA THR A 130 -1.92 -4.73 19.71
C THR A 130 -1.79 -6.08 20.43
N VAL A 131 -2.90 -6.74 20.74
CA VAL A 131 -2.86 -8.05 21.42
C VAL A 131 -2.14 -9.08 20.57
N ALA A 132 -2.43 -9.13 19.28
CA ALA A 132 -1.80 -10.07 18.35
C ALA A 132 -0.28 -9.87 18.26
N THR A 133 0.20 -8.63 18.41
CA THR A 133 1.63 -8.32 18.41
C THR A 133 2.31 -8.61 19.75
N VAL A 134 1.58 -8.54 20.87
CA VAL A 134 2.14 -8.84 22.20
C VAL A 134 2.37 -10.34 22.40
N ILE A 135 1.56 -11.18 21.76
CA ILE A 135 1.70 -12.65 21.82
C ILE A 135 2.65 -13.21 20.76
N ASN A 136 3.24 -12.32 19.94
CA ASN A 136 4.27 -12.62 18.95
C ASN A 136 5.65 -12.80 19.56
#